data_AF-S8EGW2-F1
#
_entry.id   AF-S8EGW2-F1
#
_cell.length_a   1.000
_cell.length_b   1.000
_cell.length_c   1.000
_cell.angle_alpha   90.00
_cell.angle_beta   90.00
_cell.angle_gamma   90.00
#
_symmetry.space_group_name_H-M   'P 1'
#
loop_
_entity.id
_entity.type
_entity.pdbx_description
1 polymer ?
#
loop_
_entity_poly.entity_id
_entity_poly.type
_entity_poly.pdbx_seq_one_letter_code
_entity_poly.pdbx_strand_id
1 'polypeptide(L)'
;MFARGAMAAFLVGAGVQTWMMGREWEEWELKEKRMKIEDAPSTRWGRTTARFANMFDFFTEPLWPELLPSPHPSVPQKPYTLLVSIDDLLVTSTWDRQHGWRTAKRPGVDYFLAYLSQFYEVVIFTTQYNYTAAPILDKLDPYQFFISYRLYRDACRSVQGEPVKDLSYLNRDLSKVVVLDVHPEHVSAQPENAIIMPKWTGDPKDRGLIAIIPFLESIGIFKPPDVRPILDVYHGKDIPLEYAKKEAEMKQKHMEEWQHSRKGLSTNSFTLSSLFGSSQAQASPIPPTYLEQKRREAQLQYQDEQAYIRANKENFERMLKEEQEAMEREMRGGTVWSTMQTMIAGGPPPPPGQGQQQPTEGSAAGAQPPALQSAS
;
A
#
# COMPACT_ATOMS: atom_id res chain seq x y z
N MET A 1 39.81 34.76 -33.06
CA MET A 1 38.59 35.59 -32.87
C MET A 1 37.37 34.75 -32.51
N PHE A 2 37.14 33.60 -33.16
CA PHE A 2 36.02 32.69 -32.84
C PHE A 2 35.88 32.28 -31.36
N ALA A 3 36.98 31.90 -30.68
CA ALA A 3 36.92 31.52 -29.26
C ALA A 3 36.48 32.66 -28.32
N ARG A 4 36.84 33.91 -28.63
CA ARG A 4 36.41 35.08 -27.86
C ARG A 4 34.94 35.43 -28.11
N GLY A 5 34.47 35.28 -29.35
CA GLY A 5 33.05 35.43 -29.68
C GLY A 5 32.18 34.35 -29.04
N ALA A 6 32.63 33.10 -29.03
CA ALA A 6 31.94 31.98 -28.36
C ALA A 6 31.86 32.18 -26.83
N MET A 7 32.95 32.62 -26.20
CA MET A 7 32.98 32.92 -24.77
C MET A 7 32.06 34.10 -24.41
N ALA A 8 32.03 35.16 -25.22
CA ALA A 8 31.11 36.29 -25.03
C ALA A 8 29.64 35.86 -25.16
N ALA A 9 29.31 35.03 -26.16
CA ALA A 9 27.96 34.49 -26.34
C ALA A 9 27.53 33.59 -25.15
N PHE A 10 28.45 32.78 -24.62
CA PHE A 10 28.20 31.95 -23.44
C PHE A 10 27.94 32.80 -22.19
N LEU A 11 28.73 33.85 -21.96
CA LEU A 11 28.54 34.76 -20.83
C LEU A 11 27.22 35.54 -20.92
N VAL A 12 26.83 36.00 -22.10
CA VAL A 12 25.51 36.63 -22.32
C VAL A 12 24.39 35.62 -22.06
N GLY A 13 24.49 34.40 -22.58
CA GLY A 13 23.53 33.33 -22.33
C GLY A 13 23.39 32.99 -20.83
N ALA A 14 24.51 32.87 -20.12
CA ALA A 14 24.53 32.63 -18.67
C ALA A 14 23.90 33.80 -17.88
N GLY A 15 24.15 35.04 -18.30
CA GLY A 15 23.55 36.24 -17.72
C GLY A 15 22.03 36.28 -17.90
N VAL A 16 21.54 35.97 -19.11
CA VAL A 16 20.10 35.87 -19.41
C VAL A 16 19.46 34.73 -18.60
N GLN A 17 20.11 33.57 -18.50
CA GLN A 17 19.61 32.45 -17.70
C GLN A 17 19.52 32.79 -16.22
N THR A 18 20.54 33.45 -15.66
CA THR A 18 20.52 33.88 -14.25
C THR A 18 19.42 34.91 -14.00
N TRP A 19 19.19 35.82 -14.96
CA TRP A 19 18.10 36.78 -14.90
C TRP A 19 16.72 36.10 -14.98
N MET A 20 16.55 35.12 -15.86
CA MET A 20 15.32 34.33 -15.96
C MET A 20 15.06 33.49 -14.71
N MET A 21 16.08 32.91 -14.09
CA MET A 21 15.93 32.18 -12.82
C MET A 21 15.46 33.07 -11.66
N GLY A 22 15.64 34.40 -11.74
CA GLY A 22 15.17 35.38 -10.77
C GLY A 22 13.76 35.94 -11.04
N ARG A 23 13.01 35.42 -12.03
CA ARG A 23 11.62 35.85 -12.32
C ARG A 23 10.65 35.46 -11.19
N GLU A 24 9.46 36.04 -11.17
CA GLU A 24 8.41 35.70 -10.18
C GLU A 24 7.93 34.26 -10.33
N TRP A 25 7.31 33.75 -9.27
CA TRP A 25 6.71 32.42 -9.29
C TRP A 25 5.45 32.47 -10.15
N GLU A 26 5.35 31.59 -11.13
CA GLU A 26 4.11 31.43 -11.89
C GLU A 26 3.19 30.43 -11.20
N GLU A 27 1.87 30.57 -11.37
CA GLU A 27 0.87 29.74 -10.68
C GLU A 27 1.04 28.25 -10.96
N TRP A 28 1.47 27.88 -12.16
CA TRP A 28 1.74 26.48 -12.52
C TRP A 28 2.98 25.93 -11.79
N GLU A 29 4.02 26.74 -11.60
CA GLU A 29 5.26 26.35 -10.91
C GLU A 29 5.00 26.19 -9.40
N LEU A 30 4.14 27.04 -8.83
CA LEU A 30 3.67 26.91 -7.44
C LEU A 30 2.80 25.65 -7.25
N LYS A 31 1.92 25.37 -8.21
CA LYS A 31 1.04 24.19 -8.18
C LYS A 31 1.82 22.89 -8.28
N GLU A 32 2.79 22.82 -9.18
CA GLU A 32 3.68 21.65 -9.35
C GLU A 32 4.48 21.39 -8.07
N LYS A 33 4.95 22.45 -7.40
CA LYS A 33 5.74 22.36 -6.16
C LYS A 33 4.92 22.29 -4.89
N ARG A 34 3.59 22.32 -4.98
CA ARG A 34 2.67 22.33 -3.82
C ARG A 34 3.00 23.39 -2.77
N MET A 35 3.65 24.49 -3.17
CA MET A 35 4.00 25.61 -2.27
C MET A 35 2.90 26.66 -2.30
N LYS A 36 2.50 27.15 -1.12
CA LYS A 36 1.69 28.37 -1.03
C LYS A 36 2.57 29.57 -1.33
N ILE A 37 1.96 30.64 -1.87
CA ILE A 37 2.65 31.91 -2.16
C ILE A 37 3.33 32.48 -0.90
N GLU A 38 2.77 32.18 0.28
CA GLU A 38 3.25 32.63 1.58
C GLU A 38 4.57 31.96 2.01
N ASP A 39 4.80 30.70 1.64
CA ASP A 39 6.00 29.93 1.99
C ASP A 39 7.14 30.10 0.96
N ALA A 40 6.82 30.66 -0.20
CA ALA A 40 7.76 30.80 -1.30
C ALA A 40 8.72 32.00 -1.08
N PRO A 41 10.03 31.86 -1.37
CA PRO A 41 10.97 32.96 -1.20
C PRO A 41 10.61 34.12 -2.12
N SER A 42 10.34 35.29 -1.54
CA SER A 42 9.93 36.51 -2.26
C SER A 42 11.11 37.24 -2.89
N THR A 43 12.30 37.11 -2.30
CA THR A 43 13.52 37.76 -2.79
C THR A 43 13.98 37.16 -4.12
N ARG A 44 14.49 38.01 -5.03
CA ARG A 44 15.02 37.55 -6.34
C ARG A 44 16.14 36.53 -6.17
N TRP A 45 17.04 36.76 -5.21
CA TRP A 45 18.11 35.81 -4.89
C TRP A 45 17.58 34.48 -4.36
N GLY A 46 16.62 34.51 -3.42
CA GLY A 46 15.99 33.29 -2.91
C GLY A 46 15.28 32.47 -3.99
N ARG A 47 14.67 33.12 -4.98
CA ARG A 47 14.07 32.47 -6.16
C ARG A 47 15.12 31.82 -7.05
N THR A 48 16.20 32.53 -7.37
CA THR A 48 17.30 32.01 -8.17
C THR A 48 17.96 30.81 -7.49
N THR A 49 18.22 30.89 -6.18
CA THR A 49 18.83 29.78 -5.42
C THR A 49 17.89 28.59 -5.30
N ALA A 50 16.58 28.82 -5.09
CA ALA A 50 15.60 27.74 -5.06
C ALA A 50 15.49 27.06 -6.43
N ARG A 51 15.44 27.81 -7.54
CA ARG A 51 15.42 27.23 -8.88
C ARG A 51 16.71 26.47 -9.22
N PHE A 52 17.85 26.96 -8.76
CA PHE A 52 19.12 26.26 -8.92
C PHE A 52 19.19 24.98 -8.09
N ALA A 53 18.69 24.99 -6.86
CA ALA A 53 18.54 23.80 -6.03
C ALA A 53 17.62 22.77 -6.71
N ASN A 54 16.50 23.21 -7.31
CA ASN A 54 15.58 22.29 -8.01
C ASN A 54 16.22 21.55 -9.19
N MET A 55 17.28 22.10 -9.79
CA MET A 55 18.02 21.39 -10.83
C MET A 55 18.66 20.09 -10.30
N PHE A 56 18.90 20.03 -8.99
CA PHE A 56 19.41 18.84 -8.30
C PHE A 56 18.30 18.02 -7.63
N ASP A 57 17.05 18.51 -7.58
CA ASP A 57 15.92 17.79 -6.97
C ASP A 57 15.65 16.46 -7.66
N PHE A 58 15.94 16.34 -8.97
CA PHE A 58 15.89 15.08 -9.69
C PHE A 58 16.66 13.93 -9.01
N PHE A 59 17.71 14.25 -8.25
CA PHE A 59 18.51 13.26 -7.53
C PHE A 59 18.04 12.99 -6.10
N THR A 60 17.16 13.85 -5.56
CA THR A 60 16.75 13.78 -4.15
C THR A 60 15.27 13.49 -3.97
N GLU A 61 14.41 14.00 -4.84
CA GLU A 61 12.95 13.82 -4.83
C GLU A 61 12.53 12.59 -5.65
N PRO A 62 11.35 11.99 -5.35
CA PRO A 62 10.82 10.91 -6.17
C PRO A 62 10.54 11.40 -7.60
N LEU A 63 10.63 10.48 -8.57
CA LEU A 63 10.43 10.77 -10.00
C LEU A 63 9.04 11.33 -10.34
N TRP A 64 8.05 11.13 -9.46
CA TRP A 64 6.68 11.59 -9.67
C TRP A 64 6.18 12.41 -8.47
N PRO A 65 5.42 13.50 -8.73
CA PRO A 65 4.80 14.31 -7.67
C PRO A 65 3.69 13.55 -6.93
N GLU A 66 3.08 12.57 -7.59
CA GLU A 66 2.10 11.66 -7.02
C GLU A 66 2.49 10.22 -7.37
N LEU A 67 2.73 9.42 -6.33
CA LEU A 67 3.16 8.03 -6.47
C LEU A 67 1.99 7.11 -6.85
N LEU A 68 0.78 7.43 -6.38
CA LEU A 68 -0.42 6.68 -6.70
C LEU A 68 -1.43 7.53 -7.46
N PRO A 69 -2.17 6.93 -8.41
CA PRO A 69 -3.26 7.61 -9.08
C PRO A 69 -4.36 7.98 -8.08
N SER A 70 -5.11 9.03 -8.43
CA SER A 70 -6.28 9.43 -7.67
C SER A 70 -7.33 8.31 -7.66
N PRO A 71 -8.04 8.11 -6.54
CA PRO A 71 -9.18 7.20 -6.45
C PRO A 71 -10.18 7.36 -7.60
N HIS A 72 -10.39 6.30 -8.39
CA HIS A 72 -11.42 6.34 -9.43
C HIS A 72 -12.82 6.14 -8.81
N PRO A 73 -13.83 6.97 -9.12
CA PRO A 73 -15.14 6.93 -8.46
C PRO A 73 -15.97 5.67 -8.78
N SER A 74 -15.67 4.95 -9.87
CA SER A 74 -16.47 3.78 -10.28
C SER A 74 -16.08 2.46 -9.58
N VAL A 75 -14.90 2.38 -8.96
CA VAL A 75 -14.42 1.14 -8.34
C VAL A 75 -14.58 1.26 -6.82
N PRO A 76 -15.27 0.31 -6.14
CA PRO A 76 -15.34 0.30 -4.69
C PRO A 76 -13.94 0.26 -4.08
N GLN A 77 -13.52 1.35 -3.46
CA GLN A 77 -12.19 1.47 -2.86
C GLN A 77 -12.17 0.98 -1.43
N LYS A 78 -11.02 0.46 -1.01
CA LYS A 78 -10.77 0.15 0.38
C LYS A 78 -10.54 1.45 1.16
N PRO A 79 -11.06 1.56 2.39
CA PRO A 79 -10.99 2.83 3.13
C PRO A 79 -9.60 3.15 3.69
N TYR A 80 -8.74 2.15 3.87
CA TYR A 80 -7.39 2.30 4.41
C TYR A 80 -6.35 1.78 3.43
N THR A 81 -5.17 2.39 3.44
CA THR A 81 -4.02 1.97 2.65
C THR A 81 -2.96 1.36 3.57
N LEU A 82 -2.53 0.15 3.25
CA LEU A 82 -1.47 -0.55 3.98
C LEU A 82 -0.22 -0.62 3.12
N LEU A 83 0.80 0.12 3.52
CA LEU A 83 2.12 0.08 2.90
C LEU A 83 2.95 -1.03 3.51
N VAL A 84 3.49 -1.92 2.69
CA VAL A 84 4.24 -3.10 3.16
C VAL A 84 5.62 -3.13 2.52
N SER A 85 6.67 -3.17 3.35
CA SER A 85 8.04 -3.39 2.89
C SER A 85 8.27 -4.84 2.46
N ILE A 86 9.20 -5.10 1.55
CA ILE A 86 9.51 -6.47 1.08
C ILE A 86 10.66 -7.04 1.92
N ASP A 87 11.79 -6.34 1.90
CA ASP A 87 13.05 -6.82 2.45
C ASP A 87 12.97 -7.00 3.95
N ASP A 88 13.41 -8.16 4.40
CA ASP A 88 13.43 -8.59 5.79
C ASP A 88 12.07 -8.62 6.49
N LEU A 89 10.98 -8.25 5.79
CA LEU A 89 9.60 -8.29 6.27
C LEU A 89 8.81 -9.46 5.67
N LEU A 90 8.69 -9.52 4.33
CA LEU A 90 7.97 -10.58 3.61
C LEU A 90 8.91 -11.67 3.12
N VAL A 91 10.11 -11.28 2.70
CA VAL A 91 11.13 -12.18 2.21
C VAL A 91 12.48 -11.79 2.78
N THR A 92 13.40 -12.74 2.85
CA THR A 92 14.81 -12.44 3.12
C THR A 92 15.65 -13.06 2.03
N SER A 93 16.61 -12.30 1.52
CA SER A 93 17.50 -12.74 0.45
C SER A 93 18.90 -12.94 1.02
N THR A 94 19.40 -14.17 0.90
CA THR A 94 20.74 -14.56 1.31
C THR A 94 21.59 -14.85 0.07
N TRP A 95 22.83 -14.38 0.05
CA TRP A 95 23.77 -14.71 -1.01
C TRP A 95 24.77 -15.78 -0.53
N ASP A 96 24.98 -16.80 -1.36
CA ASP A 96 25.99 -17.82 -1.16
C ASP A 96 26.85 -17.96 -2.43
N ARG A 97 28.14 -18.29 -2.27
CA ARG A 97 29.08 -18.46 -3.39
C ARG A 97 28.73 -19.64 -4.30
N GLN A 98 28.11 -20.69 -3.75
CA GLN A 98 27.75 -21.89 -4.51
C GLN A 98 26.43 -21.73 -5.28
N HIS A 99 25.45 -21.05 -4.67
CA HIS A 99 24.07 -21.01 -5.17
C HIS A 99 23.61 -19.61 -5.59
N GLY A 100 24.46 -18.59 -5.43
CA GLY A 100 24.11 -17.19 -5.70
C GLY A 100 23.06 -16.66 -4.72
N TRP A 101 22.23 -15.76 -5.23
CA TRP A 101 21.10 -15.18 -4.49
C TRP A 101 19.98 -16.20 -4.30
N ARG A 102 19.58 -16.42 -3.05
CA ARG A 102 18.43 -17.23 -2.68
C ARG A 102 17.49 -16.41 -1.83
N THR A 103 16.21 -16.40 -2.21
CA THR A 103 15.17 -15.68 -1.48
C THR A 103 14.27 -16.67 -0.76
N ALA A 104 14.17 -16.54 0.55
CA ALA A 104 13.24 -17.30 1.38
C ALA A 104 11.96 -16.50 1.59
N LYS A 105 10.81 -17.19 1.57
CA LYS A 105 9.50 -16.60 1.85
C LYS A 105 9.18 -16.73 3.34
N ARG A 106 8.74 -15.64 3.98
CA ARG A 106 8.36 -15.67 5.39
C ARG A 106 7.10 -16.53 5.59
N PRO A 107 7.04 -17.36 6.65
CA PRO A 107 5.83 -18.12 6.96
C PRO A 107 4.61 -17.20 7.11
N GLY A 108 3.52 -17.54 6.41
CA GLY A 108 2.26 -16.80 6.50
C GLY A 108 2.10 -15.60 5.55
N VAL A 109 3.08 -15.30 4.69
CA VAL A 109 2.98 -14.17 3.73
C VAL A 109 1.78 -14.27 2.81
N ASP A 110 1.51 -15.45 2.24
CA ASP A 110 0.39 -15.62 1.31
C ASP A 110 -0.94 -15.33 2.02
N TYR A 111 -1.10 -15.85 3.24
CA TYR A 111 -2.29 -15.60 4.07
C TYR A 111 -2.39 -14.13 4.48
N PHE A 112 -1.28 -13.51 4.88
CA PHE A 112 -1.22 -12.11 5.26
C PHE A 112 -1.70 -11.19 4.12
N LEU A 113 -1.17 -11.37 2.91
CA LEU A 113 -1.55 -10.56 1.75
C LEU A 113 -3.01 -10.80 1.35
N ALA A 114 -3.43 -12.06 1.25
CA ALA A 114 -4.77 -12.41 0.79
C ALA A 114 -5.87 -12.08 1.82
N TYR A 115 -5.58 -12.15 3.11
CA TYR A 115 -6.55 -11.81 4.15
C TYR A 115 -6.68 -10.29 4.33
N LEU A 116 -5.57 -9.57 4.34
CA LEU A 116 -5.60 -8.12 4.55
C LEU A 116 -6.07 -7.33 3.33
N SER A 117 -5.94 -7.85 2.11
CA SER A 117 -6.49 -7.22 0.90
C SER A 117 -8.01 -7.02 0.96
N GLN A 118 -8.71 -7.79 1.81
CA GLN A 118 -10.15 -7.60 2.04
C GLN A 118 -10.45 -6.27 2.76
N PHE A 119 -9.54 -5.81 3.63
CA PHE A 119 -9.73 -4.63 4.47
C PHE A 119 -8.96 -3.40 3.96
N TYR A 120 -7.78 -3.61 3.36
CA TYR A 120 -6.83 -2.57 2.99
C TYR A 120 -6.55 -2.56 1.48
N GLU A 121 -6.27 -1.37 0.96
CA GLU A 121 -5.51 -1.19 -0.29
C GLU A 121 -4.05 -1.53 0.03
N VAL A 122 -3.61 -2.75 -0.33
CA VAL A 122 -2.23 -3.19 -0.06
C VAL A 122 -1.31 -2.63 -1.12
N VAL A 123 -0.39 -1.78 -0.70
CA VAL A 123 0.62 -1.16 -1.57
C VAL A 123 1.98 -1.66 -1.11
N ILE A 124 2.71 -2.30 -2.01
CA ILE A 124 4.09 -2.68 -1.72
C ILE A 124 4.97 -1.47 -1.90
N PHE A 125 5.70 -1.06 -0.86
CA PHE A 125 6.67 0.02 -0.95
C PHE A 125 8.03 -0.48 -0.48
N THR A 126 8.92 -0.78 -1.42
CA THR A 126 10.25 -1.32 -1.17
C THR A 126 11.35 -0.32 -1.53
N THR A 127 12.48 -0.42 -0.83
CA THR A 127 13.72 0.31 -1.17
C THR A 127 14.53 -0.42 -2.23
N GLN A 128 14.11 -1.61 -2.65
CA GLN A 128 14.71 -2.33 -3.77
C GLN A 128 14.33 -1.74 -5.13
N TYR A 129 15.21 -1.91 -6.11
CA TYR A 129 14.92 -1.56 -7.49
C TYR A 129 13.89 -2.51 -8.12
N ASN A 130 13.16 -2.01 -9.12
CA ASN A 130 12.13 -2.76 -9.82
C ASN A 130 12.64 -4.11 -10.36
N TYR A 131 13.84 -4.14 -10.96
CA TYR A 131 14.39 -5.36 -11.57
C TYR A 131 14.70 -6.49 -10.58
N THR A 132 14.89 -6.20 -9.28
CA THR A 132 15.09 -7.23 -8.24
C THR A 132 13.78 -7.62 -7.58
N ALA A 133 12.93 -6.64 -7.27
CA ALA A 133 11.72 -6.84 -6.49
C ALA A 133 10.54 -7.38 -7.31
N ALA A 134 10.36 -6.94 -8.57
CA ALA A 134 9.21 -7.34 -9.37
C ALA A 134 9.10 -8.87 -9.56
N PRO A 135 10.18 -9.60 -9.92
CA PRO A 135 10.09 -11.06 -10.05
C PRO A 135 9.76 -11.80 -8.74
N ILE A 136 10.05 -11.19 -7.59
CA ILE A 136 9.68 -11.74 -6.28
C ILE A 136 8.18 -11.51 -6.05
N LEU A 137 7.69 -10.30 -6.31
CA LEU A 137 6.28 -9.95 -6.17
C LEU A 137 5.38 -10.74 -7.12
N ASP A 138 5.82 -10.98 -8.36
CA ASP A 138 5.08 -11.81 -9.32
C ASP A 138 4.95 -13.26 -8.87
N LYS A 139 5.89 -13.75 -8.04
CA LYS A 139 5.77 -15.09 -7.42
C LYS A 139 4.89 -15.11 -6.18
N LEU A 140 4.79 -13.99 -5.46
CA LEU A 140 3.94 -13.86 -4.27
C LEU A 140 2.48 -13.62 -4.64
N ASP A 141 2.22 -12.84 -5.70
CA ASP A 141 0.88 -12.54 -6.21
C ASP A 141 0.85 -12.72 -7.74
N PRO A 142 0.78 -13.97 -8.23
CA PRO A 142 0.84 -14.28 -9.66
C PRO A 142 -0.36 -13.77 -10.46
N TYR A 143 -1.49 -13.54 -9.80
CA TYR A 143 -2.72 -13.07 -10.43
C TYR A 143 -3.03 -11.60 -10.16
N GLN A 144 -2.17 -10.91 -9.39
CA GLN A 144 -2.33 -9.50 -9.01
C GLN A 144 -3.68 -9.20 -8.32
N PHE A 145 -4.15 -10.13 -7.48
CA PHE A 145 -5.43 -9.98 -6.77
C PHE A 145 -5.29 -9.29 -5.42
N PHE A 146 -4.11 -9.37 -4.81
CA PHE A 146 -3.92 -8.92 -3.43
C PHE A 146 -3.20 -7.58 -3.37
N ILE A 147 -2.21 -7.37 -4.23
CA ILE A 147 -1.40 -6.16 -4.28
C ILE A 147 -2.02 -5.16 -5.26
N SER A 148 -2.45 -4.00 -4.76
CA SER A 148 -3.06 -2.95 -5.60
C SER A 148 -2.01 -2.15 -6.37
N TYR A 149 -0.92 -1.75 -5.71
CA TYR A 149 0.17 -0.96 -6.33
C TYR A 149 1.54 -1.41 -5.83
N ARG A 150 2.56 -1.17 -6.66
CA ARG A 150 3.95 -1.55 -6.39
C ARG A 150 4.85 -0.33 -6.57
N LEU A 151 5.50 0.10 -5.49
CA LEU A 151 6.43 1.21 -5.41
C LEU A 151 7.82 0.66 -5.06
N TYR A 152 8.82 1.11 -5.82
CA TYR A 152 10.21 0.65 -5.73
C TYR A 152 11.15 1.78 -5.27
N ARG A 153 12.46 1.54 -5.35
CA ARG A 153 13.50 2.53 -5.01
C ARG A 153 13.30 3.89 -5.67
N ASP A 154 12.82 3.89 -6.91
CA ASP A 154 12.56 5.06 -7.74
C ASP A 154 11.49 6.01 -7.14
N ALA A 155 10.63 5.49 -6.25
CA ALA A 155 9.63 6.24 -5.51
C ALA A 155 10.13 6.72 -4.13
N CYS A 156 11.33 6.34 -3.70
CA CYS A 156 11.90 6.75 -2.42
C CYS A 156 12.69 8.05 -2.58
N ARG A 157 12.60 8.93 -1.58
CA ARG A 157 13.47 10.10 -1.43
C ARG A 157 14.87 9.66 -0.98
N SER A 158 15.90 10.39 -1.36
CA SER A 158 17.24 10.22 -0.79
C SER A 158 17.52 11.35 0.19
N VAL A 159 17.54 11.04 1.49
CA VAL A 159 17.83 12.01 2.56
C VAL A 159 19.12 11.58 3.23
N GLN A 160 20.16 12.42 3.14
CA GLN A 160 21.49 12.13 3.71
C GLN A 160 22.12 10.82 3.19
N GLY A 161 21.73 10.37 2.00
CA GLY A 161 22.20 9.12 1.40
C GLY A 161 21.34 7.90 1.69
N GLU A 162 20.39 7.99 2.63
CA GLU A 162 19.49 6.90 2.98
C GLU A 162 18.14 6.99 2.23
N PRO A 163 17.55 5.83 1.84
CA PRO A 163 16.20 5.78 1.27
C PRO A 163 15.14 6.13 2.32
N VAL A 164 14.37 7.17 2.06
CA VAL A 164 13.21 7.56 2.88
C VAL A 164 11.92 7.43 2.05
N LYS A 165 10.93 6.76 2.61
CA LYS A 165 9.59 6.56 2.08
C LYS A 165 8.70 7.70 2.56
N ASP A 166 8.67 8.78 1.80
CA ASP A 166 7.87 9.95 2.14
C ASP A 166 6.40 9.74 1.71
N LEU A 167 5.52 9.63 2.70
CA LEU A 167 4.10 9.34 2.50
C LEU A 167 3.31 10.53 1.94
N SER A 168 3.86 11.74 1.99
CA SER A 168 3.21 12.94 1.46
C SER A 168 3.00 12.89 -0.07
N TYR A 169 3.80 12.09 -0.77
CA TYR A 169 3.70 11.86 -2.21
C TYR A 169 2.73 10.73 -2.58
N LEU A 170 2.18 10.00 -1.60
CA LEU A 170 1.32 8.83 -1.85
C LEU A 170 -0.04 9.19 -2.46
N ASN A 171 -0.48 10.45 -2.37
CA ASN A 171 -1.83 10.88 -2.79
C ASN A 171 -2.95 10.12 -2.05
N ARG A 172 -2.78 9.94 -0.74
CA ARG A 172 -3.74 9.32 0.18
C ARG A 172 -3.82 10.14 1.46
N ASP A 173 -4.94 10.02 2.17
CA ASP A 173 -5.13 10.65 3.47
C ASP A 173 -4.28 9.93 4.54
N LEU A 174 -3.29 10.64 5.09
CA LEU A 174 -2.36 10.09 6.09
C LEU A 174 -3.07 9.59 7.36
N SER A 175 -4.28 10.07 7.68
CA SER A 175 -5.07 9.53 8.80
C SER A 175 -5.53 8.08 8.59
N LYS A 176 -5.44 7.58 7.35
CA LYS A 176 -5.88 6.23 6.93
C LYS A 176 -4.76 5.39 6.31
N VAL A 177 -3.50 5.82 6.45
CA VAL A 177 -2.32 5.11 5.95
C VAL A 177 -1.58 4.46 7.10
N VAL A 178 -1.24 3.19 6.95
CA VAL A 178 -0.39 2.45 7.89
C VAL A 178 0.80 1.88 7.13
N VAL A 179 2.02 2.05 7.66
CA VAL A 179 3.25 1.51 7.07
C VAL A 179 3.78 0.38 7.93
N LEU A 180 4.08 -0.76 7.32
CA LEU A 180 4.82 -1.87 7.92
C LEU A 180 6.22 -1.90 7.33
N ASP A 181 7.21 -1.62 8.17
CA ASP A 181 8.62 -1.65 7.80
C ASP A 181 9.47 -2.34 8.89
N VAL A 182 10.71 -2.63 8.55
CA VAL A 182 11.71 -3.19 9.46
C VAL A 182 12.72 -2.13 9.87
N HIS A 183 13.01 -1.19 8.97
CA HIS A 183 14.01 -0.15 9.21
C HIS A 183 13.32 1.17 9.55
N PRO A 184 13.58 1.75 10.74
CA PRO A 184 12.99 3.04 11.13
C PRO A 184 13.46 4.20 10.25
N GLU A 185 14.66 4.08 9.67
CA GLU A 185 15.24 5.07 8.74
C GLU A 185 14.34 5.31 7.52
N HIS A 186 13.70 4.25 7.02
CA HIS A 186 12.82 4.31 5.85
C HIS A 186 11.58 5.17 6.08
N VAL A 187 11.13 5.29 7.32
CA VAL A 187 9.87 5.99 7.68
C VAL A 187 10.14 7.26 8.49
N SER A 188 11.37 7.77 8.44
CA SER A 188 11.80 8.93 9.21
C SER A 188 11.00 10.21 8.93
N ALA A 189 10.37 10.31 7.75
CA ALA A 189 9.50 11.42 7.39
C ALA A 189 8.12 11.41 8.10
N GLN A 190 7.55 10.24 8.38
CA GLN A 190 6.24 10.09 9.05
C GLN A 190 6.24 8.87 10.00
N PRO A 191 6.98 8.93 11.12
CA PRO A 191 7.08 7.83 12.07
C PRO A 191 5.74 7.49 12.74
N GLU A 192 4.81 8.44 12.85
CA GLU A 192 3.50 8.27 13.48
C GLU A 192 2.55 7.32 12.72
N ASN A 193 2.85 7.07 11.44
CA ASN A 193 2.10 6.15 10.59
C ASN A 193 2.75 4.76 10.49
N ALA A 194 3.91 4.56 11.14
CA ALA A 194 4.73 3.39 10.95
C ALA A 194 4.65 2.38 12.11
N ILE A 195 4.66 1.11 11.73
CA ILE A 195 4.80 -0.04 12.60
C ILE A 195 6.12 -0.71 12.23
N ILE A 196 7.08 -0.62 13.15
CA ILE A 196 8.40 -1.24 12.99
C ILE A 196 8.35 -2.68 13.49
N MET A 197 8.48 -3.61 12.57
CA MET A 197 8.50 -5.04 12.84
C MET A 197 9.95 -5.54 13.01
N PRO A 198 10.18 -6.58 13.81
CA PRO A 198 11.49 -7.20 13.90
C PRO A 198 11.88 -7.83 12.56
N LYS A 199 13.16 -7.63 12.19
CA LYS A 199 13.78 -8.25 11.01
C LYS A 199 13.62 -9.76 11.05
N TRP A 200 13.11 -10.34 9.97
CA TRP A 200 13.05 -11.79 9.81
C TRP A 200 14.35 -12.33 9.22
N THR A 201 14.98 -13.26 9.92
CA THR A 201 16.29 -13.84 9.55
C THR A 201 16.18 -15.16 8.79
N GLY A 202 14.98 -15.55 8.34
CA GLY A 202 14.77 -16.82 7.63
C GLY A 202 14.26 -17.97 8.50
N ASP A 203 13.92 -17.74 9.78
CA ASP A 203 13.40 -18.82 10.65
C ASP A 203 12.02 -19.30 10.16
N PRO A 204 11.85 -20.59 9.82
CA PRO A 204 10.57 -21.15 9.40
C PRO A 204 9.51 -21.23 10.51
N LYS A 205 9.91 -21.07 11.78
CA LYS A 205 8.99 -21.06 12.93
C LYS A 205 8.51 -19.65 13.28
N ASP A 206 8.96 -18.63 12.56
CA ASP A 206 8.52 -17.25 12.78
C ASP A 206 6.99 -17.15 12.64
N ARG A 207 6.38 -16.44 13.59
CA ARG A 207 4.94 -16.14 13.60
C ARG A 207 4.66 -14.65 13.64
N GLY A 208 5.68 -13.79 13.53
CA GLY A 208 5.53 -12.34 13.70
C GLY A 208 4.54 -11.74 12.72
N LEU A 209 4.59 -12.16 11.45
CA LEU A 209 3.68 -11.67 10.41
C LEU A 209 2.22 -12.10 10.62
N ILE A 210 2.00 -13.31 11.16
CA ILE A 210 0.64 -13.78 11.47
C ILE A 210 0.11 -13.11 12.75
N ALA A 211 0.99 -12.87 13.71
CA ALA A 211 0.64 -12.31 15.01
C ALA A 211 0.18 -10.84 14.92
N ILE A 212 0.58 -10.08 13.90
CA ILE A 212 0.14 -8.70 13.68
C ILE A 212 -1.22 -8.61 12.97
N ILE A 213 -1.69 -9.66 12.29
CA ILE A 213 -2.96 -9.66 11.54
C ILE A 213 -4.16 -9.26 12.42
N PRO A 214 -4.36 -9.81 13.64
CA PRO A 214 -5.50 -9.44 14.48
C PRO A 214 -5.57 -7.95 14.80
N PHE A 215 -4.41 -7.30 14.96
CA PHE A 215 -4.31 -5.87 15.22
C PHE A 215 -4.72 -5.06 13.98
N LEU A 216 -4.14 -5.35 12.82
CA LEU A 216 -4.46 -4.66 11.55
C LEU A 216 -5.91 -4.89 11.14
N GLU A 217 -6.40 -6.11 11.29
CA GLU A 217 -7.80 -6.44 11.05
C GLU A 217 -8.74 -5.59 11.92
N SER A 218 -8.40 -5.38 13.19
CA SER A 218 -9.25 -4.58 14.09
C SER A 218 -9.42 -3.14 13.63
N ILE A 219 -8.36 -2.53 13.09
CA ILE A 219 -8.41 -1.19 12.50
C ILE A 219 -9.35 -1.21 11.27
N GLY A 220 -9.24 -2.23 10.42
CA GLY A 220 -10.11 -2.39 9.24
C GLY A 220 -11.58 -2.64 9.58
N ILE A 221 -11.86 -3.33 10.69
CA ILE A 221 -13.22 -3.63 11.18
C ILE A 221 -13.85 -2.42 11.88
N PHE A 222 -13.15 -1.80 12.83
CA PHE A 222 -13.69 -0.68 13.61
C PHE A 222 -13.71 0.63 12.84
N LYS A 223 -12.90 0.74 11.78
CA LYS A 223 -12.82 1.91 10.88
C LYS A 223 -12.66 3.23 11.64
N PRO A 224 -11.59 3.39 12.45
CA PRO A 224 -11.33 4.63 13.19
C PRO A 224 -11.07 5.80 12.23
N PRO A 225 -11.48 7.04 12.57
CA PRO A 225 -11.28 8.20 11.70
C PRO A 225 -9.80 8.52 11.49
N ASP A 226 -8.94 8.25 12.48
CA ASP A 226 -7.49 8.42 12.40
C ASP A 226 -6.77 7.25 13.08
N VAL A 227 -5.80 6.66 12.37
CA VAL A 227 -5.02 5.52 12.85
C VAL A 227 -3.87 5.95 13.76
N ARG A 228 -3.33 7.17 13.62
CA ARG A 228 -2.09 7.61 14.30
C ARG A 228 -2.19 7.57 15.83
N PRO A 229 -3.29 8.03 16.47
CA PRO A 229 -3.44 7.93 17.92
C PRO A 229 -3.49 6.48 18.42
N ILE A 230 -3.98 5.56 17.59
CA ILE A 230 -4.03 4.14 17.93
C ILE A 230 -2.61 3.55 17.88
N LEU A 231 -1.84 3.89 16.84
CA LEU A 231 -0.44 3.45 16.69
C LEU A 231 0.44 3.97 17.83
N ASP A 232 0.28 5.24 18.23
CA ASP A 232 1.05 5.87 19.31
C ASP A 232 0.92 5.12 20.65
N VAL A 233 -0.27 4.61 20.98
CA VAL A 233 -0.51 3.84 22.22
C VAL A 233 0.34 2.56 22.30
N TYR A 234 0.66 1.97 21.14
CA TYR A 234 1.48 0.76 21.05
C TYR A 234 2.93 1.04 20.63
N HIS A 235 3.30 2.31 20.47
CA HIS A 235 4.67 2.69 20.11
C HIS A 235 5.66 2.17 21.16
N GLY A 236 6.72 1.48 20.69
CA GLY A 236 7.74 0.86 21.53
C GLY A 236 7.30 -0.39 22.32
N LYS A 237 6.09 -0.92 22.07
CA LYS A 237 5.59 -2.17 22.68
C LYS A 237 5.51 -3.28 21.64
N ASP A 238 5.44 -4.53 22.12
CA ASP A 238 5.11 -5.68 21.27
C ASP A 238 3.60 -5.64 20.93
N ILE A 239 3.27 -5.08 19.76
CA ILE A 239 1.89 -4.85 19.32
C ILE A 239 1.07 -6.15 19.36
N PRO A 240 1.52 -7.28 18.76
CA PRO A 240 0.79 -8.54 18.86
C PRO A 240 0.43 -8.98 20.28
N LEU A 241 1.38 -8.93 21.22
CA LEU A 241 1.15 -9.41 22.59
C LEU A 241 0.22 -8.48 23.37
N GLU A 242 0.44 -7.16 23.29
CA GLU A 242 -0.38 -6.18 24.00
C GLU A 242 -1.81 -6.13 23.44
N TYR A 243 -1.95 -6.24 22.12
CA TYR A 243 -3.27 -6.32 21.50
C TYR A 243 -4.02 -7.59 21.91
N ALA A 244 -3.35 -8.75 21.95
CA ALA A 244 -3.97 -10.00 22.39
C ALA A 244 -4.46 -9.94 23.85
N LYS A 245 -3.70 -9.30 24.74
CA LYS A 245 -4.15 -9.05 26.14
C LYS A 245 -5.39 -8.17 26.17
N LYS A 246 -5.38 -7.04 25.45
CA LYS A 246 -6.51 -6.12 25.38
C LYS A 246 -7.76 -6.79 24.82
N GLU A 247 -7.60 -7.63 23.80
CA GLU A 247 -8.71 -8.39 23.22
C GLU A 247 -9.31 -9.39 24.23
N ALA A 248 -8.46 -10.10 24.98
CA ALA A 248 -8.91 -11.02 26.02
C ALA A 248 -9.67 -10.29 27.15
N GLU A 249 -9.20 -9.11 27.57
CA GLU A 249 -9.89 -8.26 28.54
C GLU A 249 -11.26 -7.79 28.03
N MET A 250 -11.32 -7.32 26.78
CA MET A 250 -12.58 -6.90 26.15
C MET A 250 -13.58 -8.07 26.06
N LYS A 251 -13.09 -9.27 25.74
CA LYS A 251 -13.90 -10.49 25.71
C LYS A 251 -14.40 -10.89 27.10
N GLN A 252 -13.58 -10.78 28.14
CA GLN A 252 -13.98 -11.04 29.52
C GLN A 252 -15.09 -10.08 29.96
N LYS A 253 -14.93 -8.78 29.71
CA LYS A 253 -15.97 -7.77 30.01
C LYS A 253 -17.29 -8.07 29.31
N HIS A 254 -17.25 -8.41 28.02
CA HIS A 254 -18.44 -8.81 27.26
C HIS A 254 -19.13 -10.06 27.87
N MET A 255 -18.34 -11.05 28.30
CA MET A 255 -18.87 -12.23 28.98
C MET A 255 -19.51 -11.89 30.33
N GLU A 256 -18.87 -11.03 31.13
CA GLU A 256 -19.39 -10.56 32.41
C GLU A 256 -20.70 -9.79 32.22
N GLU A 257 -20.73 -8.83 31.30
CA GLU A 257 -21.93 -8.06 30.95
C GLU A 257 -23.09 -8.97 30.52
N TRP A 258 -22.82 -9.98 29.69
CA TRP A 258 -23.81 -10.97 29.30
C TRP A 258 -24.32 -11.82 30.48
N GLN A 259 -23.43 -12.22 31.39
CA GLN A 259 -23.80 -12.95 32.61
C GLN A 259 -24.63 -12.08 33.56
N HIS A 260 -24.27 -10.80 33.72
CA HIS A 260 -25.01 -9.83 34.53
C HIS A 260 -26.39 -9.53 33.94
N SER A 261 -26.49 -9.35 32.62
CA SER A 261 -27.75 -9.20 31.90
C SER A 261 -28.68 -10.39 32.10
N ARG A 262 -28.15 -11.63 32.05
CA ARG A 262 -28.93 -12.85 32.35
C ARG A 262 -29.47 -12.90 33.78
N LYS A 263 -28.68 -12.46 34.76
CA LYS A 263 -29.10 -12.41 36.17
C LYS A 263 -30.17 -11.35 36.42
N GLY A 264 -30.18 -10.25 35.66
CA GLY A 264 -31.20 -9.19 35.74
C GLY A 264 -32.54 -9.54 35.08
N LEU A 265 -32.58 -10.42 34.08
CA LEU A 265 -33.82 -10.85 33.41
C LEU A 265 -34.57 -11.99 34.14
N SER A 266 -34.03 -12.56 35.22
CA SER A 266 -34.59 -13.77 35.86
C SER A 266 -35.64 -13.50 36.95
N THR A 267 -36.05 -12.26 37.19
CA THR A 267 -37.00 -11.93 38.28
C THR A 267 -38.43 -11.60 37.85
N ASN A 268 -38.71 -11.36 36.55
CA ASN A 268 -40.09 -11.04 36.09
C ASN A 268 -40.46 -11.54 34.68
N SER A 269 -39.67 -12.43 34.05
CA SER A 269 -40.03 -13.04 32.77
C SER A 269 -40.56 -14.46 32.98
N PHE A 270 -41.88 -14.64 32.90
CA PHE A 270 -42.50 -15.96 32.78
C PHE A 270 -42.02 -16.61 31.48
N THR A 271 -40.97 -17.42 31.56
CA THR A 271 -40.46 -18.17 30.40
C THR A 271 -41.41 -19.30 30.05
N LEU A 272 -42.07 -19.15 28.89
CA LEU A 272 -42.99 -20.09 28.22
C LEU A 272 -42.37 -21.48 27.92
N SER A 273 -41.07 -21.66 28.18
CA SER A 273 -40.31 -22.91 28.01
C SER A 273 -40.61 -23.99 29.06
N SER A 274 -41.35 -23.69 30.13
CA SER A 274 -41.75 -24.69 31.14
C SER A 274 -43.09 -25.38 30.87
N LEU A 275 -43.86 -24.95 29.86
CA LEU A 275 -45.20 -25.47 29.54
C LEU A 275 -45.22 -26.46 28.37
N PHE A 276 -44.14 -26.55 27.59
CA PHE A 276 -43.95 -27.58 26.56
C PHE A 276 -42.74 -28.43 26.95
N GLY A 277 -43.02 -29.53 27.64
CA GLY A 277 -42.02 -30.50 28.10
C GLY A 277 -41.11 -30.97 26.97
N SER A 278 -39.93 -30.37 26.87
CA SER A 278 -38.82 -30.88 26.09
C SER A 278 -37.54 -30.74 26.91
N SER A 279 -37.01 -31.91 27.26
CA SER A 279 -35.76 -32.14 27.95
C SER A 279 -34.58 -31.73 27.06
N GLN A 280 -33.97 -30.60 27.37
CA GLN A 280 -32.56 -30.24 27.25
C GLN A 280 -32.49 -28.72 27.13
N ALA A 281 -32.37 -28.05 28.27
CA ALA A 281 -31.90 -26.68 28.28
C ALA A 281 -30.41 -26.69 27.87
N GLN A 282 -30.13 -26.80 26.58
CA GLN A 282 -28.85 -26.39 26.03
C GLN A 282 -28.66 -24.93 26.43
N ALA A 283 -27.74 -24.67 27.35
CA ALA A 283 -27.36 -23.31 27.70
C ALA A 283 -27.00 -22.60 26.39
N SER A 284 -27.76 -21.56 26.01
CA SER A 284 -27.47 -20.80 24.80
C SER A 284 -26.00 -20.35 24.87
N PRO A 285 -25.20 -20.64 23.83
CA PRO A 285 -23.78 -20.28 23.84
C PRO A 285 -23.64 -18.76 23.98
N ILE A 286 -22.56 -18.31 24.63
CA ILE A 286 -22.24 -16.88 24.77
C ILE A 286 -22.26 -16.26 23.38
N PRO A 287 -23.01 -15.15 23.16
CA PRO A 287 -23.05 -14.51 21.86
C PRO A 287 -21.65 -14.00 21.51
N PRO A 288 -21.14 -14.30 20.31
CA PRO A 288 -19.81 -13.87 19.89
C PRO A 288 -19.71 -12.34 19.93
N THR A 289 -18.55 -11.83 20.32
CA THR A 289 -18.29 -10.38 20.32
C THR A 289 -18.37 -9.83 18.89
N TYR A 290 -18.69 -8.55 18.70
CA TYR A 290 -18.76 -7.91 17.37
C TYR A 290 -17.51 -8.19 16.50
N LEU A 291 -16.33 -8.09 17.10
CA LEU A 291 -15.05 -8.40 16.44
C LEU A 291 -14.98 -9.87 15.97
N GLU A 292 -15.45 -10.82 16.79
CA GLU A 292 -15.46 -12.25 16.45
C GLU A 292 -16.44 -12.57 15.33
N GLN A 293 -17.61 -11.92 15.33
CA GLN A 293 -18.60 -12.06 14.25
C GLN A 293 -18.00 -11.59 12.91
N LYS A 294 -17.37 -10.41 12.92
CA LYS A 294 -16.75 -9.82 11.72
C LYS A 294 -15.54 -10.62 11.23
N ARG A 295 -14.72 -11.14 12.14
CA ARG A 295 -13.64 -12.09 11.83
C ARG A 295 -14.15 -13.35 11.15
N ARG A 296 -15.24 -13.92 11.66
CA ARG A 296 -15.83 -15.12 11.07
C ARG A 296 -16.33 -14.86 9.65
N GLU A 297 -16.98 -13.72 9.42
CA GLU A 297 -17.41 -13.28 8.09
C GLU A 297 -16.21 -13.13 7.14
N ALA A 298 -15.15 -12.44 7.56
CA ALA A 298 -13.94 -12.27 6.76
C ALA A 298 -13.22 -13.60 6.46
N GLN A 299 -13.15 -14.51 7.44
CA GLN A 299 -12.58 -15.84 7.20
C GLN A 299 -13.39 -16.67 6.21
N LEU A 300 -14.72 -16.59 6.25
CA LEU A 300 -15.57 -17.24 5.26
C LEU A 300 -15.33 -16.65 3.87
N GLN A 301 -15.31 -15.32 3.77
CA GLN A 301 -14.99 -14.63 2.52
C GLN A 301 -13.62 -15.06 1.97
N TYR A 302 -12.59 -15.13 2.82
CA TYR A 302 -11.26 -15.62 2.42
C TYR A 302 -11.30 -17.06 1.89
N GLN A 303 -12.03 -17.96 2.57
CA GLN A 303 -12.14 -19.35 2.13
C GLN A 303 -12.85 -19.47 0.79
N ASP A 304 -13.92 -18.69 0.59
CA ASP A 304 -14.67 -18.64 -0.66
C ASP A 304 -13.82 -18.09 -1.81
N GLU A 305 -13.07 -17.00 -1.58
CA GLU A 305 -12.13 -16.42 -2.55
C GLU A 305 -11.03 -17.42 -2.94
N GLN A 306 -10.44 -18.12 -1.97
CA GLN A 306 -9.41 -19.14 -2.23
C GLN A 306 -9.97 -20.35 -2.98
N ALA A 307 -11.21 -20.77 -2.66
CA ALA A 307 -11.89 -21.84 -3.37
C ALA A 307 -12.17 -21.44 -4.82
N TYR A 308 -12.59 -20.19 -5.05
CA TYR A 308 -12.82 -19.63 -6.39
C TYR A 308 -11.53 -19.56 -7.21
N ILE A 309 -10.44 -19.04 -6.63
CA ILE A 309 -9.13 -19.00 -7.30
C ILE A 309 -8.67 -20.41 -7.69
N ARG A 310 -8.85 -21.38 -6.80
CA ARG A 310 -8.48 -22.77 -7.05
C ARG A 310 -9.33 -23.42 -8.14
N ALA A 311 -10.64 -23.17 -8.16
CA ALA A 311 -11.55 -23.72 -9.15
C ALA A 311 -11.31 -23.14 -10.55
N ASN A 312 -10.93 -21.86 -10.64
CA ASN A 312 -10.78 -21.13 -11.89
C ASN A 312 -9.32 -20.95 -12.34
N LYS A 313 -8.38 -21.65 -11.69
CA LYS A 313 -6.93 -21.51 -11.89
C LYS A 313 -6.51 -21.55 -13.37
N GLU A 314 -7.01 -22.53 -14.12
CA GLU A 314 -6.67 -22.71 -15.54
C GLU A 314 -7.15 -21.54 -16.41
N ASN A 315 -8.31 -20.97 -16.09
CA ASN A 315 -8.84 -19.80 -16.79
C ASN A 315 -7.97 -18.57 -16.53
N PHE A 316 -7.51 -18.37 -15.28
CA PHE A 316 -6.60 -17.27 -14.95
C PHE A 316 -5.26 -17.40 -15.65
N GLU A 317 -4.69 -18.61 -15.69
CA GLU A 317 -3.43 -18.86 -16.40
C GLU A 317 -3.55 -18.61 -17.91
N ARG A 318 -4.68 -18.99 -18.52
CA ARG A 318 -4.96 -18.68 -19.93
C ARG A 318 -5.03 -17.18 -20.18
N MET A 319 -5.81 -16.45 -19.38
CA MET A 319 -5.96 -14.99 -19.53
C MET A 319 -4.62 -14.28 -19.34
N LEU A 320 -3.83 -14.67 -18.33
CA LEU A 320 -2.52 -14.08 -18.09
C LEU A 320 -1.56 -14.30 -19.26
N LYS A 321 -1.59 -15.49 -19.87
CA LYS A 321 -0.78 -15.78 -21.06
C LYS A 321 -1.22 -14.97 -22.27
N GLU A 322 -2.53 -14.82 -22.47
CA GLU A 322 -3.09 -13.98 -23.55
C GLU A 322 -2.68 -12.51 -23.37
N GLU A 323 -2.73 -11.97 -22.15
CA GLU A 323 -2.26 -10.62 -21.83
C GLU A 323 -0.75 -10.46 -22.06
N GLN A 324 0.06 -11.44 -21.65
CA GLN A 324 1.51 -11.43 -21.91
C GLN A 324 1.81 -11.42 -23.41
N GLU A 325 1.13 -12.27 -24.19
CA GLU A 325 1.29 -12.28 -25.65
C GLU A 325 0.82 -10.98 -26.30
N ALA A 326 -0.27 -10.38 -25.81
CA ALA A 326 -0.76 -9.09 -26.28
C ALA A 326 0.26 -7.98 -25.97
N MET A 327 0.77 -7.94 -24.73
CA MET A 327 1.81 -6.99 -24.31
C MET A 327 3.10 -7.17 -25.12
N GLU A 328 3.51 -8.41 -25.41
CA GLU A 328 4.66 -8.68 -26.27
C GLU A 328 4.44 -8.20 -27.71
N ARG A 329 3.22 -8.38 -28.26
CA ARG A 329 2.87 -7.86 -29.59
C ARG A 329 2.91 -6.33 -29.60
N GLU A 330 2.40 -5.68 -28.57
CA GLU A 330 2.45 -4.23 -28.41
C GLU A 330 3.88 -3.71 -28.24
N MET A 331 4.71 -4.36 -27.41
CA MET A 331 6.11 -3.98 -27.26
C MET A 331 6.91 -4.19 -28.55
N ARG A 332 6.68 -5.30 -29.28
CA ARG A 332 7.31 -5.54 -30.57
C ARG A 332 6.85 -4.55 -31.65
N GLY A 333 5.61 -4.08 -31.59
CA GLY A 333 5.05 -3.11 -32.54
C GLY A 333 5.36 -1.64 -32.21
N GLY A 334 5.37 -1.26 -30.94
CA GLY A 334 5.45 0.12 -30.46
C GLY A 334 6.86 0.62 -30.14
N THR A 335 7.79 -0.27 -29.79
CA THR A 335 9.12 0.14 -29.31
C THR A 335 10.03 0.59 -30.46
N VAL A 336 10.01 -0.02 -31.64
CA VAL A 336 10.97 0.33 -32.71
C VAL A 336 10.70 1.72 -33.29
N TRP A 337 9.44 2.10 -33.47
CA TRP A 337 9.07 3.40 -34.06
C TRP A 337 9.09 4.55 -33.04
N SER A 338 8.60 4.32 -31.81
CA SER A 338 8.60 5.33 -30.76
C SER A 338 10.00 5.64 -30.22
N THR A 339 10.86 4.64 -30.00
CA THR A 339 12.23 4.86 -29.52
C THR A 339 13.10 5.58 -30.55
N MET A 340 12.85 5.33 -31.85
CA MET A 340 13.47 6.05 -32.96
C MET A 340 13.01 7.52 -33.01
N GLN A 341 11.73 7.79 -32.68
CA GLN A 341 11.19 9.14 -32.65
C GLN A 341 11.63 9.94 -31.41
N THR A 342 11.75 9.31 -30.24
CA THR A 342 12.24 9.95 -29.01
C THR A 342 13.75 10.23 -29.05
N MET A 343 14.55 9.38 -29.70
CA MET A 343 15.97 9.69 -29.97
C MET A 343 16.16 10.87 -30.93
N ILE A 344 15.21 11.12 -31.84
CA ILE A 344 15.24 12.27 -32.75
C ILE A 344 14.73 13.56 -32.05
N ALA A 345 13.86 13.44 -31.04
CA ALA A 345 13.16 14.57 -30.43
C ALA A 345 13.66 15.02 -29.04
N GLY A 346 14.54 14.26 -28.36
CA GLY A 346 15.23 14.71 -27.14
C GLY A 346 14.34 15.02 -25.91
N GLY A 347 13.14 14.45 -25.83
CA GLY A 347 12.21 14.66 -24.70
C GLY A 347 12.28 13.55 -23.63
N PRO A 348 11.90 13.84 -22.37
CA PRO A 348 11.88 12.85 -21.29
C PRO A 348 10.81 11.76 -21.54
N PRO A 349 11.03 10.53 -21.04
CA PRO A 349 10.12 9.42 -21.25
C PRO A 349 8.75 9.68 -20.59
N PRO A 350 7.65 9.21 -21.20
CA PRO A 350 6.31 9.38 -20.65
C PRO A 350 6.13 8.58 -19.34
N PRO A 351 5.27 9.06 -18.42
CA PRO A 351 5.01 8.38 -17.16
C PRO A 351 4.37 6.99 -17.38
N PRO A 352 4.68 5.99 -16.53
CA PRO A 352 4.07 4.67 -16.64
C PRO A 352 2.58 4.76 -16.27
N GLY A 353 1.71 4.50 -17.25
CA GLY A 353 0.26 4.48 -17.03
C GLY A 353 -0.60 4.98 -18.20
N GLN A 354 -0.03 5.67 -19.20
CA GLN A 354 -0.81 6.13 -20.37
C GLN A 354 -0.97 5.07 -21.49
N GLY A 355 -0.43 3.86 -21.28
CA GLY A 355 -0.57 2.73 -22.22
C GLY A 355 -1.72 1.75 -21.90
N GLN A 356 -2.37 1.86 -20.75
CA GLN A 356 -3.55 1.04 -20.44
C GLN A 356 -4.82 1.77 -20.88
N GLN A 357 -5.07 1.81 -22.19
CA GLN A 357 -6.45 1.91 -22.66
C GLN A 357 -7.10 0.54 -22.43
N GLN A 358 -7.96 0.43 -21.41
CA GLN A 358 -8.90 -0.68 -21.30
C GLN A 358 -9.81 -0.71 -22.54
N PRO A 359 -10.26 -1.90 -22.95
CA PRO A 359 -10.88 -2.13 -24.25
C PRO A 359 -12.17 -1.32 -24.39
N THR A 360 -12.31 -0.71 -25.57
CA THR A 360 -13.55 -0.13 -26.06
C THR A 360 -14.73 -1.08 -25.87
N GLU A 361 -15.85 -0.50 -25.43
CA GLU A 361 -17.17 -1.09 -25.30
C GLU A 361 -17.47 -2.17 -26.34
N GLY A 362 -17.48 -3.44 -25.90
CA GLY A 362 -17.78 -4.56 -26.80
C GLY A 362 -17.48 -5.96 -26.28
N SER A 363 -17.47 -6.23 -24.97
CA SER A 363 -17.50 -7.62 -24.45
C SER A 363 -17.85 -7.71 -22.95
N ALA A 364 -18.59 -6.75 -22.40
CA ALA A 364 -19.05 -6.79 -21.01
C ALA A 364 -20.45 -7.42 -20.93
N ALA A 365 -20.56 -8.71 -21.28
CA ALA A 365 -21.72 -9.53 -20.98
C ALA A 365 -21.22 -10.88 -20.48
N GLY A 366 -20.96 -10.97 -19.17
CA GLY A 366 -20.75 -12.23 -18.48
C GLY A 366 -19.44 -12.34 -17.71
N ALA A 367 -19.36 -11.66 -16.56
CA ALA A 367 -18.62 -12.11 -15.37
C ALA A 367 -18.71 -11.01 -14.29
N GLN A 368 -19.89 -10.84 -13.71
CA GLN A 368 -20.01 -10.23 -12.38
C GLN A 368 -20.10 -11.38 -11.37
N PRO A 369 -19.26 -11.43 -10.31
CA PRO A 369 -19.57 -12.26 -9.16
C PRO A 369 -20.85 -11.71 -8.51
N PRO A 370 -21.77 -12.56 -8.01
CA PRO A 370 -23.03 -12.09 -7.45
C PRO A 370 -22.75 -11.23 -6.21
N ALA A 371 -23.20 -9.98 -6.26
CA ALA A 371 -23.30 -9.13 -5.09
C ALA A 371 -24.25 -9.80 -4.08
N LEU A 372 -23.70 -10.19 -2.93
CA LEU A 372 -24.49 -10.63 -1.78
C LEU A 372 -25.40 -9.47 -1.37
N GLN A 373 -26.69 -9.59 -1.69
CA GLN A 373 -27.73 -8.76 -1.11
C GLN A 373 -27.69 -8.94 0.40
N SER A 374 -27.42 -7.85 1.12
CA SER A 374 -27.62 -7.75 2.55
C SER A 374 -29.10 -7.99 2.85
N ALA A 375 -29.42 -9.16 3.43
CA ALA A 375 -30.72 -9.40 4.02
C ALA A 375 -30.85 -8.55 5.30
N SER A 376 -31.73 -7.54 5.24
CA SER A 376 -32.37 -6.94 6.41
C SER A 376 -33.66 -7.69 6.71
#